data_AF-A0A960IGF1-F1
#
_entry.id   AF-A0A960IGF1-F1
#
_cell.length_a   1.000
_cell.length_b   1.000
_cell.length_c   1.000
_cell.angle_alpha   90.00
_cell.angle_beta   90.00
_cell.angle_gamma   90.00
#
_symmetry.space_group_name_H-M   'P 1'
#
loop_
_entity.id
_entity.type
_entity.pdbx_description
1 polymer ?
#
loop_
_entity_poly.entity_id
_entity_poly.type
_entity_poly.pdbx_seq_one_letter_code
_entity_poly.pdbx_strand_id
1 'polypeptide(L)'
;WYDGNPANLKPARTSALALEVARLAGGTDALVDRARDLVAAGELALGCHLVELAVAAAPDDAAAHEARAAIYGERRTRETSLMAKGIFGDASRTSAARAAELRDDDRPTPDHQERRP
;
A
#
# COMPACT_ATOMS: atom_id res chain seq x y z
N TRP A 1 8.62 -9.33 -23.64
CA TRP A 1 8.93 -10.29 -22.56
C TRP A 1 10.31 -9.98 -21.97
N TYR A 2 11.32 -9.70 -22.80
CA TYR A 2 12.52 -8.96 -22.40
C TYR A 2 12.45 -7.54 -22.98
N ASP A 3 12.75 -6.54 -22.16
CA ASP A 3 12.62 -5.10 -22.48
C ASP A 3 13.97 -4.39 -22.67
N GLY A 4 15.08 -5.13 -22.65
CA GLY A 4 16.44 -4.59 -22.74
C GLY A 4 17.08 -4.27 -21.40
N ASN A 5 16.34 -4.32 -20.28
CA ASN A 5 16.88 -4.19 -18.94
C ASN A 5 17.19 -5.58 -18.34
N PRO A 6 18.48 -5.94 -18.12
CA PRO A 6 18.84 -7.25 -17.57
C PRO A 6 18.24 -7.55 -16.20
N ALA A 7 17.96 -6.52 -15.39
CA ALA A 7 17.36 -6.69 -14.07
C ALA A 7 15.94 -7.30 -14.12
N ASN A 8 15.24 -7.14 -15.24
CA ASN A 8 13.89 -7.66 -15.42
C ASN A 8 13.85 -9.11 -15.93
N LEU A 9 15.00 -9.69 -16.32
CA LEU A 9 15.06 -11.07 -16.81
C LEU A 9 14.80 -12.10 -15.70
N LYS A 10 15.35 -11.84 -14.51
CA LYS A 10 15.15 -12.65 -13.29
C LYS A 10 15.12 -11.70 -12.10
N PRO A 11 14.00 -10.97 -11.91
CA PRO A 11 13.94 -9.93 -10.91
C PRO A 11 14.04 -10.52 -9.50
N ALA A 12 14.53 -9.71 -8.57
CA ALA A 12 14.43 -10.03 -7.15
C ALA A 12 12.96 -10.16 -6.72
N ARG A 13 12.72 -10.81 -5.58
CA ARG A 13 11.38 -10.80 -4.95
C ARG A 13 10.97 -9.34 -4.69
N THR A 14 9.73 -8.99 -5.04
CA THR A 14 9.20 -7.62 -4.87
C THR A 14 9.37 -7.11 -3.45
N SER A 15 9.09 -7.93 -2.43
CA SER A 15 9.25 -7.54 -1.02
C SER A 15 10.69 -7.22 -0.62
N ALA A 16 11.66 -7.95 -1.17
CA ALA A 16 13.08 -7.69 -0.89
C ALA A 16 13.55 -6.36 -1.50
N LEU A 17 13.14 -6.09 -2.75
CA LEU A 17 13.42 -4.81 -3.39
C LEU A 17 12.71 -3.65 -2.68
N ALA A 18 11.43 -3.83 -2.34
CA ALA A 18 10.63 -2.84 -1.65
C ALA A 18 11.20 -2.46 -0.28
N LEU A 19 11.62 -3.45 0.51
CA LEU A 19 12.25 -3.22 1.80
C LEU A 19 13.55 -2.41 1.67
N GLU A 20 14.38 -2.74 0.67
CA GLU A 20 15.63 -2.00 0.44
C GLU A 20 15.35 -0.56 -0.02
N VAL A 21 14.36 -0.36 -0.89
CA VAL A 21 13.94 1.00 -1.31
C VAL A 21 13.37 1.79 -0.14
N ALA A 22 12.55 1.18 0.72
CA ALA A 22 12.05 1.82 1.94
C ALA A 22 13.21 2.23 2.86
N ARG A 23 14.19 1.35 3.06
CA ARG A 23 15.40 1.64 3.85
C ARG A 23 16.18 2.84 3.29
N LEU A 24 16.33 2.92 1.97
CA LEU A 24 16.99 4.05 1.30
C LEU A 24 16.19 5.36 1.43
N ALA A 25 14.86 5.28 1.45
CA ALA A 25 13.96 6.43 1.58
C ALA A 25 13.81 6.94 3.04
N GLY A 26 14.28 6.19 4.03
CA GLY A 26 14.13 6.51 5.45
C GLY A 26 12.98 5.79 6.17
N GLY A 27 12.39 4.77 5.53
CA GLY A 27 11.34 3.92 6.09
C GLY A 27 10.12 3.79 5.18
N THR A 28 9.17 2.92 5.56
CA THR A 28 7.89 2.76 4.87
C THR A 28 7.07 4.05 4.88
N ASP A 29 7.05 4.76 6.02
CA ASP A 29 6.34 6.04 6.17
C ASP A 29 6.82 7.08 5.15
N ALA A 30 8.13 7.16 4.89
CA ALA A 30 8.68 8.08 3.91
C ALA A 30 8.19 7.78 2.48
N LEU A 31 8.02 6.50 2.12
CA LEU A 31 7.41 6.11 0.85
C LEU A 31 5.94 6.49 0.78
N VAL A 32 5.19 6.26 1.87
CA VAL A 32 3.78 6.60 1.99
C VAL A 32 3.56 8.10 1.84
N ASP A 33 4.30 8.92 2.57
CA ASP A 33 4.18 10.38 2.51
C ASP A 33 4.55 10.89 1.13
N ARG A 34 5.64 10.39 0.54
CA ARG A 34 6.00 10.77 -0.82
C ARG A 34 4.94 10.35 -1.84
N ALA A 35 4.30 9.20 -1.66
CA ALA A 35 3.22 8.74 -2.52
C ALA A 35 2.01 9.69 -2.45
N ARG A 36 1.64 10.15 -1.25
CA ARG A 36 0.56 11.12 -1.04
C ARG A 36 0.87 12.47 -1.70
N ASP A 37 2.10 12.98 -1.52
CA ASP A 37 2.54 14.23 -2.15
C ASP A 37 2.44 14.18 -3.68
N LEU A 38 2.88 13.07 -4.28
CA LEU A 38 2.81 12.88 -5.73
C LEU A 38 1.36 12.83 -6.23
N VAL A 39 0.48 12.11 -5.52
CA VAL A 39 -0.95 12.10 -5.85
C VAL A 39 -1.57 13.49 -5.76
N ALA A 40 -1.25 14.24 -4.70
CA ALA A 40 -1.70 15.61 -4.52
C ALA A 40 -1.21 16.52 -5.66
N ALA A 41 0.01 16.30 -6.16
CA ALA A 41 0.58 16.99 -7.32
C ALA A 41 0.02 16.50 -8.67
N GLY A 42 -0.82 15.45 -8.69
CA GLY A 42 -1.40 14.87 -9.91
C GLY A 42 -0.53 13.79 -10.58
N GLU A 43 0.62 13.45 -10.01
CA GLU A 43 1.53 12.38 -10.44
C GLU A 43 1.03 11.00 -9.98
N LEU A 44 -0.22 10.69 -10.33
CA LEU A 44 -0.98 9.58 -9.79
C LEU A 44 -0.30 8.21 -10.03
N ALA A 45 0.24 7.98 -11.22
CA ALA A 45 0.87 6.70 -11.55
C ALA A 45 2.12 6.45 -10.69
N LEU A 46 2.94 7.48 -10.48
CA LEU A 46 4.13 7.38 -9.64
C LEU A 46 3.75 7.21 -8.16
N GLY A 47 2.72 7.92 -7.70
CA GLY A 47 2.15 7.72 -6.36
C GLY A 47 1.70 6.27 -6.13
N CYS A 48 1.02 5.67 -7.11
CA CYS A 48 0.66 4.24 -7.05
C CYS A 48 1.90 3.33 -6.93
N HIS A 49 2.96 3.57 -7.70
CA HIS A 49 4.18 2.78 -7.59
C HIS A 49 4.82 2.85 -6.21
N LEU A 50 4.89 4.04 -5.61
CA LEU A 50 5.49 4.19 -4.28
C LEU A 50 4.65 3.53 -3.19
N VAL A 51 3.32 3.60 -3.27
CA VAL A 51 2.48 2.95 -2.25
C VAL A 51 2.45 1.42 -2.40
N GLU A 52 2.62 0.88 -3.61
CA GLU A 52 2.84 -0.56 -3.81
C GLU A 52 4.16 -1.01 -3.17
N LEU A 53 5.23 -0.21 -3.29
CA LEU A 53 6.49 -0.51 -2.60
C LEU A 53 6.31 -0.43 -1.08
N ALA A 54 5.56 0.54 -0.56
CA ALA A 54 5.30 0.64 0.88
C ALA A 54 4.61 -0.62 1.43
N VAL A 55 3.50 -1.05 0.82
CA VAL A 55 2.76 -2.25 1.24
C VAL A 55 3.57 -3.53 1.02
N ALA A 56 4.39 -3.60 -0.04
CA ALA A 56 5.27 -4.75 -0.26
C ALA A 56 6.42 -4.83 0.77
N ALA A 57 6.87 -3.69 1.30
CA ALA A 57 7.90 -3.61 2.34
C ALA A 57 7.33 -3.93 3.73
N ALA A 58 6.10 -3.52 4.02
CA ALA A 58 5.42 -3.71 5.29
C ALA A 58 3.96 -4.20 5.06
N PRO A 59 3.75 -5.50 4.78
CA PRO A 59 2.43 -6.03 4.44
C PRO A 59 1.44 -6.09 5.62
N ASP A 60 1.94 -5.92 6.85
CA ASP A 60 1.13 -5.90 8.07
C ASP A 60 1.04 -4.49 8.68
N ASP A 61 1.40 -3.46 7.90
CA ASP A 61 1.25 -2.05 8.29
C ASP A 61 -0.11 -1.51 7.84
N ALA A 62 -0.99 -1.29 8.82
CA ALA A 62 -2.32 -0.74 8.57
C ALA A 62 -2.28 0.65 7.92
N ALA A 63 -1.33 1.51 8.28
CA ALA A 63 -1.22 2.87 7.74
C ALA A 63 -0.79 2.87 6.28
N ALA A 64 0.13 1.97 5.91
CA ALA A 64 0.51 1.74 4.50
C ALA A 64 -0.70 1.26 3.68
N HIS A 65 -1.49 0.34 4.23
CA HIS A 65 -2.71 -0.14 3.59
C HIS A 65 -3.80 0.94 3.44
N GLU A 66 -3.95 1.84 4.42
CA GLU A 66 -4.85 3.00 4.32
C GLU A 66 -4.40 3.99 3.25
N ALA A 67 -3.10 4.28 3.19
CA ALA A 67 -2.56 5.12 2.14
C ALA A 67 -2.82 4.53 0.76
N ARG A 68 -2.60 3.21 0.60
CA ARG A 68 -2.89 2.50 -0.66
C ARG A 68 -4.37 2.57 -1.01
N ALA A 69 -5.25 2.43 -0.02
CA ALA A 69 -6.69 2.55 -0.22
C ALA A 69 -7.09 3.93 -0.76
N ALA A 70 -6.57 4.99 -0.15
CA ALA A 70 -6.85 6.38 -0.52
C ALA A 70 -6.28 6.74 -1.91
N ILE A 71 -5.04 6.35 -2.18
CA ILE A 71 -4.33 6.63 -3.45
C ILE A 71 -5.05 5.97 -4.63
N TYR A 72 -5.44 4.70 -4.53
CA TYR A 72 -6.21 4.06 -5.60
C TYR A 72 -7.66 4.57 -5.69
N GLY A 73 -8.23 5.02 -4.56
CA GLY A 73 -9.48 5.76 -4.55
C GLY A 73 -9.41 7.00 -5.43
N GLU A 74 -8.37 7.82 -5.27
CA GLU A 74 -8.14 9.02 -6.09
C GLU A 74 -7.76 8.67 -7.54
N ARG A 75 -6.91 7.65 -7.76
CA ARG A 75 -6.60 7.20 -9.12
C ARG A 75 -7.86 6.78 -9.88
N ARG A 76 -8.81 6.13 -9.21
CA ARG A 76 -10.09 5.73 -9.78
C ARG A 76 -10.96 6.93 -10.19
N THR A 77 -11.00 8.01 -9.43
CA THR A 77 -11.84 9.18 -9.74
C THR A 77 -11.42 9.85 -11.04
N ARG A 78 -10.10 9.85 -11.35
CA ARG A 78 -9.53 10.48 -12.55
C ARG A 78 -9.46 9.58 -13.78
N GLU A 79 -9.76 8.29 -13.62
CA GLU A 79 -9.69 7.33 -14.71
C GLU A 79 -10.93 7.42 -15.63
N THR A 80 -10.78 7.11 -16.91
CA THR A 80 -11.89 7.09 -17.88
C THR A 80 -12.28 5.67 -18.25
N SER A 81 -11.32 4.74 -18.28
CA SER A 81 -11.56 3.33 -18.57
C SER A 81 -12.37 2.65 -17.47
N LEU A 82 -13.52 2.07 -17.82
CA LEU A 82 -14.35 1.31 -16.88
C LEU A 82 -13.59 0.13 -16.26
N MET A 83 -12.75 -0.55 -17.05
CA MET A 83 -11.92 -1.65 -16.56
C MET A 83 -10.93 -1.16 -15.51
N ALA A 84 -10.22 -0.08 -15.79
CA ALA A 84 -9.25 0.48 -14.86
C ALA A 84 -9.93 1.04 -13.60
N LYS A 85 -11.12 1.66 -13.71
CA LYS A 85 -11.95 2.05 -12.55
C LYS A 85 -12.31 0.85 -11.67
N GLY A 86 -12.62 -0.29 -12.28
CA GLY A 86 -12.89 -1.54 -11.58
C GLY A 86 -11.69 -2.00 -10.77
N ILE A 87 -10.53 -2.11 -11.44
CA ILE A 87 -9.26 -2.58 -10.84
C ILE A 87 -8.80 -1.66 -9.71
N PHE A 88 -8.74 -0.35 -9.93
CA PHE A 88 -8.31 0.60 -8.90
C PHE A 88 -9.31 0.65 -7.74
N GLY A 89 -10.62 0.55 -8.03
CA GLY A 89 -11.64 0.46 -6.99
C GLY A 89 -11.50 -0.80 -6.14
N ASP A 90 -11.12 -1.92 -6.74
CA ASP A 90 -10.87 -3.16 -6.02
C ASP A 90 -9.63 -3.07 -5.13
N ALA A 91 -8.52 -2.58 -5.68
CA ALA A 91 -7.30 -2.31 -4.91
C ALA A 91 -7.58 -1.40 -3.70
N SER A 92 -8.40 -0.37 -3.89
CA SER A 92 -8.82 0.54 -2.83
C SER A 92 -9.59 -0.18 -1.71
N ARG A 93 -10.64 -0.93 -2.05
CA ARG A 93 -11.49 -1.64 -1.08
C ARG A 93 -10.75 -2.74 -0.34
N THR A 94 -10.01 -3.59 -1.05
CA THR A 94 -9.28 -4.71 -0.45
C THR A 94 -8.20 -4.21 0.51
N SER A 95 -7.55 -3.08 0.18
CA SER A 95 -6.57 -2.46 1.08
C SER A 95 -7.22 -1.83 2.31
N ALA A 96 -8.39 -1.20 2.17
CA ALA A 96 -9.15 -0.67 3.30
C ALA A 96 -9.61 -1.79 4.25
N ALA A 97 -10.07 -2.93 3.70
CA ALA A 97 -10.43 -4.10 4.49
C ALA A 97 -9.22 -4.65 5.26
N ARG A 98 -8.06 -4.79 4.59
CA ARG A 98 -6.82 -5.25 5.24
C ARG A 98 -6.36 -4.32 6.36
N ALA A 99 -6.45 -3.00 6.16
CA ALA A 99 -6.14 -2.03 7.21
C ALA A 99 -7.07 -2.18 8.42
N ALA A 100 -8.36 -2.41 8.20
CA ALA A 100 -9.32 -2.62 9.28
C ALA A 100 -9.01 -3.90 10.07
N GLU A 101 -8.72 -5.01 9.37
CA GLU A 101 -8.30 -6.28 10.00
C GLU A 101 -7.06 -6.09 10.89
N LEU A 102 -6.02 -5.44 10.36
CA LEU A 102 -4.76 -5.22 11.09
C LEU A 102 -4.96 -4.35 12.35
N ARG A 103 -5.88 -3.38 12.30
CA ARG A 103 -6.22 -2.55 13.47
C ARG A 103 -7.08 -3.30 14.49
N ASP A 104 -7.93 -4.21 14.04
CA ASP A 104 -8.70 -5.07 14.92
C ASP A 104 -7.80 -6.10 15.63
N ASP A 105 -6.80 -6.63 14.94
CA ASP A 105 -5.80 -7.55 15.51
C ASP A 105 -4.91 -6.87 16.57
N ASP A 106 -4.62 -5.59 16.41
CA ASP A 106 -3.84 -4.79 17.38
C ASP A 106 -4.68 -4.31 18.58
N ARG A 107 -6.01 -4.51 18.56
CA ARG A 107 -6.88 -4.13 19.67
C ARG A 107 -6.58 -5.04 20.87
N PRO A 108 -6.23 -4.48 22.04
CA PRO A 108 -6.02 -5.30 23.23
C PRO A 108 -7.29 -6.10 23.54
N THR A 109 -7.14 -7.41 23.71
CA THR A 109 -8.25 -8.29 24.11
C THR A 109 -8.80 -7.75 25.42
N PRO A 110 -10.13 -7.53 25.54
CA PRO A 110 -10.71 -7.04 26.78
C PRO A 110 -10.30 -7.98 27.91
N ASP A 111 -9.61 -7.43 28.92
CA ASP A 111 -9.23 -8.17 30.11
C ASP A 111 -10.51 -8.81 30.68
N HIS A 112 -10.55 -10.13 30.76
CA HIS A 112 -11.62 -10.85 31.43
C HIS A 112 -11.46 -10.62 32.94
N GLN A 113 -11.62 -9.36 33.38
CA GLN A 113 -11.66 -9.00 34.79
C GLN A 113 -12.92 -9.59 35.41
N GLU A 114 -12.67 -10.70 36.10
CA GLU A 114 -13.31 -11.11 37.33
C GLU A 114 -14.84 -11.10 37.32
N ARG A 115 -15.42 -12.16 36.73
CA ARG A 115 -16.57 -12.78 37.38
C ARG A 115 -16.06 -13.46 38.65
N ARG A 116 -15.98 -12.71 39.74
CA ARG A 116 -15.74 -13.22 41.09
C ARG A 116 -17.01 -13.06 41.91
N PRO A 117 -17.23 -13.96 42.87
CA PRO A 117 -17.63 -15.35 42.73
C PRO A 117 -19.15 -15.55 42.70
#